data_AF-A0A4Q5VHQ4-F1
#
_entry.id   AF-A0A4Q5VHQ4-F1
#
_cell.length_a   1.000
_cell.length_b   1.000
_cell.length_c   1.000
_cell.angle_alpha   90.00
_cell.angle_beta   90.00
_cell.angle_gamma   90.00
#
_symmetry.space_group_name_H-M   'P 1'
#
loop_
_entity.id
_entity.type
_entity.pdbx_description
1 polymer ?
#
loop_
_entity_poly.entity_id
_entity_poly.type
_entity_poly.pdbx_seq_one_letter_code
_entity_poly.pdbx_strand_id
1 'polypeptide(L)'
;MAIPDISIETECVRTVPFSGALRRVMSRDYQKVERTGDDTDVSPEFDQYSWSSVVSGVEIDEEVRLRLLEREDSKALFRQKAEKCHIISKKNKTYEHNPNNIIYCSRNLHQQYDAIDSTAGVEQFYLQYVGHDPNPSQGIVNKKQCSVYATSVRVIFIDEQAKNTLHSDFKLHTDIDKTTIQLELHFQDPLTFDYCTKTRAEQTCARWRSYEGIND
;
A
#
# COMPACT_ATOMS: atom_id res chain seq x y z
N MET A 1 26.58 -20.44 46.46
CA MET A 1 27.12 -20.87 45.16
C MET A 1 26.89 -19.73 44.18
N ALA A 2 27.96 -19.15 43.63
CA ALA A 2 27.88 -18.03 42.68
C ALA A 2 27.89 -18.57 41.25
N ILE A 3 27.08 -17.97 40.37
CA ILE A 3 27.05 -18.27 38.93
C ILE A 3 28.26 -17.57 38.30
N PRO A 4 29.11 -18.25 37.50
CA PRO A 4 30.24 -17.58 36.87
C PRO A 4 29.75 -16.66 35.74
N ASP A 5 30.29 -15.44 35.71
CA ASP A 5 30.11 -14.49 34.60
C ASP A 5 30.73 -15.09 33.33
N ILE A 6 29.90 -15.29 32.31
CA ILE A 6 30.36 -15.67 30.97
C ILE A 6 30.56 -14.37 30.19
N SER A 7 31.81 -13.95 30.01
CA SER A 7 32.16 -12.87 29.08
C SER A 7 32.13 -13.41 27.66
N ILE A 8 31.12 -13.01 26.88
CA ILE A 8 31.08 -13.28 25.44
C ILE A 8 31.92 -12.22 24.74
N GLU A 9 33.20 -12.53 24.50
CA GLU A 9 34.05 -11.70 23.64
C GLU A 9 33.58 -11.87 22.19
N THR A 10 32.87 -10.86 21.68
CA THR A 10 32.44 -10.84 20.27
C THR A 10 33.62 -10.37 19.42
N GLU A 11 34.44 -11.31 18.98
CA GLU A 11 35.56 -10.99 18.10
C GLU A 11 35.03 -10.64 16.69
N CYS A 12 35.18 -9.37 16.31
CA CYS A 12 34.80 -8.91 14.96
C CYS A 12 35.80 -9.49 13.95
N VAL A 13 35.44 -10.61 13.32
CA VAL A 13 36.34 -11.35 12.41
C VAL A 13 36.72 -10.54 11.17
N ARG A 14 35.82 -9.66 10.68
CA ARG A 14 36.11 -8.77 9.55
C ARG A 14 35.08 -7.64 9.43
N THR A 15 35.56 -6.42 9.23
CA THR A 15 34.72 -5.30 8.78
C THR A 15 34.97 -5.08 7.29
N VAL A 16 33.92 -5.17 6.47
CA VAL A 16 34.00 -4.86 5.04
C VAL A 16 33.29 -3.53 4.79
N PRO A 17 33.98 -2.51 4.28
CA PRO A 17 33.33 -1.26 3.92
C PRO A 17 32.38 -1.48 2.75
N PHE A 18 31.08 -1.25 2.98
CA PHE A 18 30.04 -1.29 1.96
C PHE A 18 29.81 0.13 1.43
N SER A 19 30.04 0.36 0.14
CA SER A 19 29.83 1.65 -0.54
C SER A 19 28.60 1.67 -1.45
N GLY A 20 27.74 0.65 -1.36
CA GLY A 20 26.48 0.60 -2.10
C GLY A 20 25.34 1.33 -1.39
N ALA A 21 24.25 1.61 -2.11
CA ALA A 21 23.02 2.06 -1.45
C ALA A 21 22.45 0.92 -0.59
N LEU A 22 22.37 1.12 0.73
CA LEU A 22 21.65 0.21 1.62
C LEU A 22 20.17 0.24 1.23
N ARG A 23 19.62 -0.89 0.78
CA ARG A 23 18.18 -1.06 0.53
C ARG A 23 17.66 -2.21 1.38
N ARG A 24 16.55 -1.95 2.07
CA ARG A 24 15.89 -2.92 2.95
C ARG A 24 15.32 -4.05 2.09
N VAL A 25 15.77 -5.28 2.34
CA VAL A 25 15.29 -6.49 1.66
C VAL A 25 14.31 -7.19 2.59
N MET A 26 13.07 -7.42 2.16
CA MET A 26 12.12 -8.21 2.94
C MET A 26 12.10 -9.66 2.45
N SER A 27 11.91 -10.62 3.36
CA SER A 27 11.87 -12.06 3.05
C SER A 27 10.79 -12.46 2.03
N ARG A 28 9.83 -11.57 1.75
CA ARG A 28 8.75 -11.77 0.78
C ARG A 28 9.14 -11.42 -0.66
N ASP A 29 10.30 -10.82 -0.88
CA ASP A 29 10.82 -10.43 -2.20
C ASP A 29 11.47 -11.61 -2.94
N TYR A 30 11.53 -12.78 -2.29
CA TYR A 30 12.15 -13.99 -2.80
C TYR A 30 11.10 -15.08 -3.02
N GLN A 31 10.90 -15.46 -4.28
CA GLN A 31 10.28 -16.74 -4.61
C GLN A 31 11.35 -17.82 -4.61
N LYS A 32 11.09 -18.91 -3.90
CA LYS A 32 11.94 -20.09 -3.92
C LYS A 32 11.78 -20.76 -5.28
N VAL A 33 12.83 -20.80 -6.09
CA VAL A 33 12.83 -21.60 -7.32
C VAL A 33 12.73 -23.06 -6.90
N GLU A 34 11.66 -23.76 -7.29
CA GLU A 34 11.55 -25.19 -7.05
C GLU A 34 12.62 -25.91 -7.86
N ARG A 35 13.55 -26.56 -7.16
CA ARG A 35 14.62 -27.34 -7.77
C ARG A 35 14.01 -28.54 -8.49
N THR A 36 14.21 -28.62 -9.79
CA THR A 36 13.91 -29.83 -10.57
C THR A 36 15.18 -30.68 -10.65
N GLY A 37 15.30 -31.64 -9.72
CA GLY A 37 16.18 -32.81 -9.84
C GLY A 37 17.69 -32.63 -9.60
N ASP A 38 18.24 -33.46 -8.71
CA ASP A 38 19.62 -34.02 -8.65
C ASP A 38 20.87 -33.14 -8.80
N ASP A 39 20.82 -31.82 -8.58
CA ASP A 39 22.07 -31.04 -8.43
C ASP A 39 22.63 -31.13 -7.00
N THR A 40 23.62 -32.03 -6.82
CA THR A 40 24.43 -32.19 -5.60
C THR A 40 25.60 -31.20 -5.46
N ASP A 41 25.73 -30.21 -6.36
CA ASP A 41 26.78 -29.19 -6.25
C ASP A 41 26.32 -27.98 -5.41
N VAL A 42 26.82 -27.94 -4.18
CA VAL A 42 26.54 -26.89 -3.20
C VAL A 42 27.45 -25.69 -3.46
N SER A 43 27.23 -24.95 -4.56
CA SER A 43 27.86 -23.64 -4.75
C SER A 43 26.91 -22.53 -4.26
N PRO A 44 27.34 -21.63 -3.34
CA PRO A 44 26.51 -20.51 -2.86
C PRO A 44 26.19 -19.45 -3.92
N GLU A 45 26.67 -19.65 -5.15
CA GLU A 45 26.44 -18.76 -6.31
C GLU A 45 25.09 -19.01 -7.01
N PHE A 46 24.35 -20.06 -6.63
CA PHE A 46 23.11 -20.49 -7.29
C PHE A 46 21.81 -20.25 -6.49
N ASP A 47 21.84 -19.43 -5.44
CA ASP A 47 20.62 -18.81 -4.89
C ASP A 47 20.13 -17.69 -5.84
N GLN A 48 19.81 -18.07 -7.08
CA GLN A 48 19.15 -17.21 -8.04
C GLN A 48 17.70 -17.02 -7.60
N TYR A 49 17.50 -16.08 -6.70
CA TYR A 49 16.17 -15.58 -6.44
C TYR A 49 15.73 -14.71 -7.62
N SER A 50 14.77 -15.21 -8.42
CA SER A 50 14.15 -14.37 -9.44
C SER A 50 13.29 -13.32 -8.76
N TRP A 51 13.64 -12.05 -8.95
CA TRP A 51 12.87 -10.91 -8.48
C TRP A 51 11.54 -10.87 -9.23
N SER A 52 10.47 -11.31 -8.59
CA SER A 52 9.11 -11.18 -9.09
C SER A 52 8.22 -10.62 -7.98
N SER A 53 8.49 -9.37 -7.58
CA SER A 53 7.45 -8.52 -7.01
C SER A 53 6.42 -8.28 -8.11
N VAL A 54 5.56 -9.27 -8.38
CA VAL A 54 4.46 -9.13 -9.34
C VAL A 54 3.38 -8.31 -8.64
N VAL A 55 3.61 -7.01 -8.52
CA VAL A 55 2.50 -6.09 -8.33
C VAL A 55 1.83 -5.95 -9.68
N SER A 56 0.52 -6.23 -9.73
CA SER A 56 -0.23 -6.23 -10.98
C SER A 56 -0.40 -4.79 -11.45
N GLY A 57 0.53 -4.33 -12.27
CA GLY A 57 0.40 -3.08 -13.00
C GLY A 57 -0.80 -3.14 -13.94
N VAL A 58 -1.68 -2.15 -13.87
CA VAL A 58 -2.86 -2.02 -14.72
C VAL A 58 -2.72 -0.81 -15.63
N GLU A 59 -3.25 -0.93 -16.84
CA GLU A 59 -3.36 0.21 -17.74
C GLU A 59 -4.49 1.12 -17.29
N ILE A 60 -4.34 2.43 -17.49
CA ILE A 60 -5.36 3.41 -17.09
C ILE A 60 -6.50 3.36 -18.12
N ASP A 61 -7.45 2.48 -17.88
CA ASP A 61 -8.74 2.44 -18.55
C ASP A 61 -9.81 3.19 -17.74
N GLU A 62 -11.06 3.15 -18.20
CA GLU A 62 -12.18 3.81 -17.52
C GLU A 62 -12.39 3.30 -16.08
N GLU A 63 -12.27 2.00 -15.83
CA GLU A 63 -12.42 1.44 -14.48
C GLU A 63 -11.34 2.00 -13.55
N VAL A 64 -10.10 2.06 -14.03
CA VAL A 64 -8.99 2.60 -13.25
C VAL A 64 -9.23 4.07 -12.95
N ARG A 65 -9.64 4.88 -13.93
CA ARG A 65 -9.93 6.32 -13.75
C ARG A 65 -10.98 6.59 -12.68
N LEU A 66 -12.03 5.78 -12.65
CA LEU A 66 -13.11 5.91 -11.66
C LEU A 66 -12.60 5.85 -10.22
N ARG A 67 -11.53 5.08 -9.95
CA ARG A 67 -11.01 4.82 -8.59
C ARG A 67 -9.53 5.17 -8.42
N LEU A 68 -8.97 5.96 -9.34
CA LEU A 68 -7.60 6.45 -9.25
C LEU A 68 -7.52 7.58 -8.22
N LEU A 69 -6.60 7.45 -7.26
CA LEU A 69 -6.33 8.47 -6.25
C LEU A 69 -5.52 9.65 -6.81
N GLU A 70 -4.64 9.38 -7.77
CA GLU A 70 -3.68 10.33 -8.31
C GLU A 70 -4.15 11.02 -9.58
N ARG A 71 -3.49 12.13 -9.91
CA ARG A 71 -3.62 12.74 -11.23
C ARG A 71 -3.06 11.80 -12.29
N GLU A 72 -3.75 11.62 -13.41
CA GLU A 72 -3.24 10.82 -14.54
C GLU A 72 -1.88 11.31 -15.08
N ASP A 73 -1.61 12.62 -14.97
CA ASP A 73 -0.36 13.26 -15.39
C ASP A 73 0.70 13.34 -14.27
N SER A 74 0.45 12.71 -13.12
CA SER A 74 1.41 12.66 -12.02
C SER A 74 2.73 12.06 -12.48
N LYS A 75 3.85 12.66 -12.08
CA LYS A 75 5.19 12.11 -12.31
C LYS A 75 5.35 10.71 -11.69
N ALA A 76 4.60 10.40 -10.65
CA ALA A 76 4.58 9.09 -10.00
C ALA A 76 3.95 8.00 -10.90
N LEU A 77 3.03 8.37 -11.80
CA LEU A 77 2.47 7.50 -12.84
C LEU A 77 3.22 7.62 -14.18
N PHE A 78 4.08 8.62 -14.33
CA PHE A 78 4.87 8.79 -15.55
C PHE A 78 5.91 7.65 -15.68
N ARG A 79 5.69 6.76 -16.66
CA ARG A 79 6.41 5.47 -16.89
C ARG A 79 6.06 4.33 -15.93
N GLN A 80 5.15 4.53 -14.98
CA GLN A 80 4.70 3.48 -14.05
C GLN A 80 3.20 3.22 -14.26
N LYS A 81 2.83 1.95 -14.40
CA LYS A 81 1.42 1.55 -14.45
C LYS A 81 0.78 1.80 -13.08
N ALA A 82 -0.50 2.16 -13.06
CA ALA A 82 -1.24 2.20 -11.81
C ALA A 82 -1.22 0.80 -11.18
N GLU A 83 -1.17 0.71 -9.87
CA GLU A 83 -1.23 -0.54 -9.12
C GLU A 83 -2.63 -0.72 -8.54
N LYS A 84 -3.08 -1.97 -8.53
CA LYS A 84 -4.31 -2.36 -7.86
C LYS A 84 -4.05 -2.45 -6.36
N CYS A 85 -4.70 -1.60 -5.58
CA CYS A 85 -4.59 -1.57 -4.13
C CYS A 85 -5.90 -2.04 -3.47
N HIS A 86 -5.79 -3.03 -2.59
CA HIS A 86 -6.91 -3.54 -1.81
C HIS A 86 -7.01 -2.80 -0.48
N ILE A 87 -8.18 -2.23 -0.15
CA ILE A 87 -8.40 -1.50 1.11
C ILE A 87 -8.33 -2.47 2.30
N ILE A 88 -9.16 -3.51 2.26
CA ILE A 88 -9.08 -4.70 3.10
C ILE A 88 -8.22 -5.75 2.40
N SER A 89 -7.31 -6.39 3.15
CA SER A 89 -6.42 -7.45 2.67
C SER A 89 -7.12 -8.50 1.79
N LYS A 90 -6.47 -8.86 0.67
CA LYS A 90 -6.87 -9.96 -0.21
C LYS A 90 -7.01 -11.33 0.48
N LYS A 91 -6.46 -11.49 1.69
CA LYS A 91 -6.65 -12.69 2.51
C LYS A 91 -8.10 -12.84 2.99
N ASN A 92 -8.85 -11.75 3.05
CA ASN A 92 -10.27 -11.78 3.34
C ASN A 92 -11.04 -12.23 2.09
N LYS A 93 -11.43 -13.51 2.05
CA LYS A 93 -12.12 -14.13 0.91
C LYS A 93 -13.44 -13.47 0.55
N THR A 94 -14.11 -12.81 1.50
CA THR A 94 -15.35 -12.06 1.25
C THR A 94 -15.12 -10.85 0.33
N TYR A 95 -13.94 -10.21 0.43
CA TYR A 95 -13.65 -8.94 -0.26
C TYR A 95 -12.50 -9.04 -1.28
N GLU A 96 -11.92 -10.22 -1.49
CA GLU A 96 -10.78 -10.46 -2.39
C GLU A 96 -11.03 -9.97 -3.83
N HIS A 97 -12.26 -10.19 -4.32
CA HIS A 97 -12.69 -9.83 -5.68
C HIS A 97 -13.71 -8.69 -5.72
N ASN A 98 -13.96 -8.01 -4.59
CA ASN A 98 -14.96 -6.95 -4.54
C ASN A 98 -14.42 -5.66 -5.16
N PRO A 99 -15.04 -5.12 -6.23
CA PRO A 99 -14.59 -3.89 -6.90
C PRO A 99 -14.61 -2.65 -5.98
N ASN A 100 -15.46 -2.64 -4.95
CA ASN A 100 -15.56 -1.53 -3.99
C ASN A 100 -14.50 -1.63 -2.86
N ASN A 101 -13.75 -2.74 -2.81
CA ASN A 101 -12.58 -2.91 -1.95
C ASN A 101 -11.27 -2.51 -2.66
N ILE A 102 -11.36 -1.91 -3.85
CA ILE A 102 -10.21 -1.64 -4.71
C ILE A 102 -10.12 -0.15 -5.02
N ILE A 103 -8.91 0.38 -4.87
CA ILE A 103 -8.50 1.69 -5.38
C ILE A 103 -7.28 1.51 -6.27
N TYR A 104 -6.97 2.52 -7.08
CA TYR A 104 -5.80 2.53 -7.92
C TYR A 104 -4.90 3.71 -7.56
N CYS A 105 -3.58 3.47 -7.51
CA CYS A 105 -2.56 4.49 -7.31
C CYS A 105 -1.21 4.00 -7.81
N SER A 106 -0.25 4.90 -7.97
CA SER A 106 1.15 4.58 -8.26
C SER A 106 1.73 3.70 -7.16
N ARG A 107 2.83 3.02 -7.49
CA ARG A 107 3.60 2.26 -6.51
C ARG A 107 4.01 3.10 -5.31
N ASN A 108 4.39 4.36 -5.53
CA ASN A 108 4.79 5.27 -4.45
C ASN A 108 3.65 5.44 -3.44
N LEU A 109 2.48 5.90 -3.87
CA LEU A 109 1.35 6.06 -2.96
C LEU A 109 0.86 4.74 -2.37
N HIS A 110 0.92 3.64 -3.14
CA HIS A 110 0.56 2.32 -2.64
C HIS A 110 1.46 1.90 -1.47
N GLN A 111 2.78 2.12 -1.58
CA GLN A 111 3.73 1.83 -0.52
C GLN A 111 3.51 2.69 0.73
N GLN A 112 3.12 3.96 0.57
CA GLN A 112 2.75 4.84 1.69
C GLN A 112 1.44 4.40 2.35
N TYR A 113 0.49 3.91 1.56
CA TYR A 113 -0.81 3.42 2.02
C TYR A 113 -0.75 2.03 2.67
N ASP A 114 0.20 1.17 2.29
CA ASP A 114 0.41 -0.15 2.89
C ASP A 114 1.55 -0.20 3.92
N ALA A 115 2.14 0.97 4.24
CA ALA A 115 3.25 1.09 5.18
C ALA A 115 4.51 0.30 4.78
N ILE A 116 4.71 0.05 3.48
CA ILE A 116 5.83 -0.75 2.97
C ILE A 116 7.12 0.08 2.97
N ASP A 117 7.02 1.37 2.63
CA ASP A 117 8.17 2.27 2.50
C ASP A 117 8.21 3.33 3.62
N SER A 118 7.44 3.16 4.69
CA SER A 118 7.47 4.09 5.81
C SER A 118 8.56 3.69 6.82
N THR A 119 9.30 4.68 7.30
CA THR A 119 10.34 4.52 8.33
C THR A 119 9.78 3.90 9.62
N ALA A 120 8.52 4.20 9.93
CA ALA A 120 7.81 3.72 11.11
C ALA A 120 7.06 2.38 10.90
N GLY A 121 6.95 1.89 9.66
CA GLY A 121 6.17 0.67 9.37
C GLY A 121 4.66 0.83 9.57
N VAL A 122 4.18 2.07 9.62
CA VAL A 122 2.77 2.46 9.69
C VAL A 122 2.37 3.32 8.48
N GLU A 123 1.10 3.26 8.11
CA GLU A 123 0.55 3.96 6.96
C GLU A 123 0.67 5.48 7.12
N GLN A 124 1.01 6.20 6.04
CA GLN A 124 1.11 7.67 6.06
C GLN A 124 -0.24 8.37 5.87
N PHE A 125 -1.22 7.65 5.36
CA PHE A 125 -2.59 8.14 5.25
C PHE A 125 -3.57 6.95 5.19
N TYR A 126 -4.83 7.24 5.48
CA TYR A 126 -5.93 6.31 5.24
C TYR A 126 -7.11 7.04 4.61
N LEU A 127 -8.04 6.27 4.04
CA LEU A 127 -9.23 6.80 3.40
C LEU A 127 -10.41 6.78 4.35
N GLN A 128 -11.30 7.76 4.21
CA GLN A 128 -12.58 7.84 4.90
C GLN A 128 -13.68 8.19 3.90
N TYR A 129 -14.74 7.38 3.88
CA TYR A 129 -15.98 7.71 3.18
C TYR A 129 -16.70 8.90 3.86
N VAL A 130 -17.18 9.85 3.07
CA VAL A 130 -17.96 11.01 3.55
C VAL A 130 -19.42 10.89 3.13
N GLY A 131 -19.67 10.57 1.87
CA GLY A 131 -21.00 10.60 1.25
C GLY A 131 -20.92 10.23 -0.23
N HIS A 132 -22.07 10.05 -0.87
CA HIS A 132 -22.16 9.88 -2.32
C HIS A 132 -23.37 10.64 -2.88
N ASP A 133 -23.29 11.02 -4.16
CA ASP A 133 -24.45 11.51 -4.90
C ASP A 133 -25.46 10.37 -5.05
N PRO A 134 -26.74 10.55 -4.68
CA PRO A 134 -27.76 9.51 -4.84
C PRO A 134 -28.08 9.20 -6.32
N ASN A 135 -27.67 10.05 -7.26
CA ASN A 135 -27.90 9.87 -8.69
C ASN A 135 -26.68 9.18 -9.32
N PRO A 136 -26.79 7.90 -9.71
CA PRO A 136 -25.67 7.22 -10.34
C PRO A 136 -25.46 7.71 -11.78
N SER A 137 -24.21 7.70 -12.21
CA SER A 137 -23.82 7.80 -13.60
C SER A 137 -23.52 6.40 -14.16
N GLN A 138 -23.33 6.30 -15.48
CA GLN A 138 -22.84 5.07 -16.11
C GLN A 138 -21.32 5.05 -16.07
N GLY A 139 -20.74 3.89 -15.75
CA GLY A 139 -19.31 3.65 -15.84
C GLY A 139 -18.99 2.19 -16.18
N ILE A 140 -17.73 1.91 -16.49
CA ILE A 140 -17.24 0.55 -16.75
C ILE A 140 -16.50 0.00 -15.53
N VAL A 141 -16.89 -1.20 -15.08
CA VAL A 141 -16.24 -1.93 -13.99
C VAL A 141 -16.17 -3.41 -14.34
N ASN A 142 -15.01 -4.04 -14.19
CA ASN A 142 -14.73 -5.42 -14.59
C ASN A 142 -15.17 -5.70 -16.04
N LYS A 143 -14.90 -4.75 -16.95
CA LYS A 143 -15.27 -4.77 -18.38
C LYS A 143 -16.79 -4.83 -18.66
N LYS A 144 -17.62 -4.45 -17.68
CA LYS A 144 -19.08 -4.38 -17.82
C LYS A 144 -19.57 -2.98 -17.51
N GLN A 145 -20.54 -2.51 -18.28
CA GLN A 145 -21.23 -1.27 -17.99
C GLN A 145 -22.12 -1.44 -16.74
N CYS A 146 -22.09 -0.45 -15.84
CA CYS A 146 -22.81 -0.47 -14.60
C CYS A 146 -23.08 0.95 -14.08
N SER A 147 -24.07 1.06 -13.19
CA SER A 147 -24.27 2.27 -12.40
C SER A 147 -23.15 2.47 -11.39
N VAL A 148 -22.59 3.67 -11.34
CA VAL A 148 -21.57 4.08 -10.37
C VAL A 148 -21.96 5.41 -9.72
N TYR A 149 -21.65 5.55 -8.44
CA TYR A 149 -21.99 6.70 -7.62
C TYR A 149 -20.74 7.53 -7.36
N ALA A 150 -20.81 8.83 -7.68
CA ALA A 150 -19.80 9.79 -7.30
C ALA A 150 -19.72 9.84 -5.77
N THR A 151 -18.57 9.46 -5.22
CA THR A 151 -18.34 9.21 -3.80
C THR A 151 -17.29 10.17 -3.29
N SER A 152 -17.66 10.99 -2.32
CA SER A 152 -16.75 11.89 -1.63
C SER A 152 -15.90 11.10 -0.63
N VAL A 153 -14.59 11.19 -0.78
CA VAL A 153 -13.59 10.46 0.00
C VAL A 153 -12.60 11.45 0.59
N ARG A 154 -12.40 11.36 1.89
CA ARG A 154 -11.30 12.05 2.57
C ARG A 154 -10.06 11.17 2.58
N VAL A 155 -8.93 11.80 2.28
CA VAL A 155 -7.60 11.25 2.54
C VAL A 155 -7.11 11.92 3.82
N ILE A 156 -6.97 11.13 4.88
CA ILE A 156 -6.54 11.60 6.19
C ILE A 156 -5.08 11.18 6.35
N PHE A 157 -4.21 12.17 6.35
CA PHE A 157 -2.78 12.00 6.62
C PHE A 157 -2.54 11.89 8.13
N ILE A 158 -1.49 11.18 8.49
CA ILE A 158 -1.10 11.02 9.89
C ILE A 158 -0.69 12.34 10.55
N ASP A 159 -0.07 13.22 9.78
CA ASP A 159 0.43 14.52 10.20
C ASP A 159 0.53 15.49 9.03
N GLU A 160 0.88 16.74 9.35
CA GLU A 160 1.01 17.82 8.37
C GLU A 160 2.21 17.60 7.42
N GLN A 161 3.25 16.89 7.85
CA GLN A 161 4.44 16.61 7.02
C GLN A 161 4.11 15.58 5.92
N ALA A 162 3.39 14.51 6.25
CA ALA A 162 2.89 13.53 5.31
C ALA A 162 1.99 14.18 4.26
N LYS A 163 1.07 15.06 4.70
CA LYS A 163 0.24 15.85 3.79
C LYS A 163 1.11 16.70 2.85
N ASN A 164 2.02 17.50 3.40
CA ASN A 164 2.87 18.40 2.59
C ASN A 164 3.70 17.64 1.56
N THR A 165 4.09 16.41 1.87
CA THR A 165 4.86 15.55 0.96
C THR A 165 4.00 14.93 -0.14
N LEU A 166 2.79 14.47 0.18
CA LEU A 166 2.02 13.60 -0.70
C LEU A 166 0.84 14.29 -1.40
N HIS A 167 0.31 15.40 -0.85
CA HIS A 167 -0.94 16.00 -1.35
C HIS A 167 -0.88 16.35 -2.85
N SER A 168 0.29 16.73 -3.38
CA SER A 168 0.47 17.08 -4.80
C SER A 168 0.28 15.90 -5.76
N ASP A 169 0.41 14.67 -5.27
CA ASP A 169 0.26 13.46 -6.09
C ASP A 169 -1.22 13.13 -6.33
N PHE A 170 -2.09 13.50 -5.39
CA PHE A 170 -3.52 13.24 -5.47
C PHE A 170 -4.17 14.07 -6.58
N LYS A 171 -5.20 13.51 -7.21
CA LYS A 171 -6.01 14.21 -8.20
C LYS A 171 -6.70 15.43 -7.61
N LEU A 172 -7.42 16.17 -8.46
CA LEU A 172 -8.15 17.37 -8.04
C LEU A 172 -8.89 17.11 -6.72
N HIS A 173 -8.53 17.89 -5.70
CA HIS A 173 -9.00 17.75 -4.33
C HIS A 173 -9.23 19.12 -3.71
N THR A 174 -9.97 19.12 -2.60
CA THR A 174 -10.17 20.29 -1.75
C THR A 174 -9.42 20.08 -0.44
N ASP A 175 -8.65 21.07 -0.01
CA ASP A 175 -8.07 21.09 1.33
C ASP A 175 -9.17 21.30 2.38
N ILE A 176 -9.27 20.38 3.34
CA ILE A 176 -10.24 20.46 4.43
C ILE A 176 -9.59 21.08 5.67
N ASP A 177 -8.43 20.59 6.05
CA ASP A 177 -7.64 21.06 7.19
C ASP A 177 -6.16 20.71 7.00
N LYS A 178 -5.35 20.83 8.05
CA LYS A 178 -3.89 20.61 8.01
C LYS A 178 -3.47 19.17 7.71
N THR A 179 -4.35 18.20 7.88
CA THR A 179 -4.05 16.77 7.71
C THR A 179 -5.05 16.06 6.80
N THR A 180 -5.98 16.80 6.19
CA THR A 180 -7.07 16.20 5.43
C THR A 180 -7.27 16.91 4.10
N ILE A 181 -7.38 16.11 3.04
CA ILE A 181 -7.91 16.54 1.73
C ILE A 181 -9.14 15.71 1.40
N GLN A 182 -10.00 16.25 0.53
CA GLN A 182 -11.18 15.56 0.04
C GLN A 182 -11.17 15.50 -1.48
N LEU A 183 -11.43 14.32 -2.03
CA LEU A 183 -11.48 14.05 -3.46
C LEU A 183 -12.70 13.17 -3.78
N GLU A 184 -12.96 12.99 -5.07
CA GLU A 184 -14.08 12.19 -5.55
C GLU A 184 -13.62 10.90 -6.22
N LEU A 185 -14.18 9.75 -5.84
CA LEU A 185 -14.01 8.44 -6.49
C LEU A 185 -15.38 7.90 -6.90
N HIS A 186 -15.42 6.87 -7.73
CA HIS A 186 -16.67 6.30 -8.22
C HIS A 186 -16.78 4.80 -7.91
N PHE A 187 -17.87 4.43 -7.24
CA PHE A 187 -18.10 3.06 -6.76
C PHE A 187 -19.48 2.54 -7.16
N GLN A 188 -19.60 1.23 -7.37
CA GLN A 188 -20.89 0.59 -7.64
C GLN A 188 -21.73 0.49 -6.37
N ASP A 189 -21.06 0.29 -5.23
CA ASP A 189 -21.65 0.20 -3.91
C ASP A 189 -20.79 1.01 -2.92
N PRO A 190 -21.12 2.30 -2.73
CA PRO A 190 -20.41 3.18 -1.79
C PRO A 190 -20.49 2.70 -0.34
N LEU A 191 -21.51 1.95 0.05
CA LEU A 191 -21.67 1.47 1.43
C LEU A 191 -20.70 0.31 1.72
N THR A 192 -20.46 -0.55 0.75
CA THR A 192 -19.36 -1.53 0.86
C THR A 192 -18.02 -0.81 0.96
N PHE A 193 -17.78 0.25 0.17
CA PHE A 193 -16.55 1.04 0.28
C PHE A 193 -16.41 1.72 1.66
N ASP A 194 -17.49 2.27 2.21
CA ASP A 194 -17.53 2.83 3.57
C ASP A 194 -17.12 1.78 4.61
N TYR A 195 -17.69 0.58 4.54
CA TYR A 195 -17.29 -0.52 5.41
C TYR A 195 -15.80 -0.87 5.28
N CYS A 196 -15.29 -0.96 4.05
CA CYS A 196 -13.89 -1.28 3.79
C CYS A 196 -12.95 -0.23 4.37
N THR A 197 -13.25 1.06 4.15
CA THR A 197 -12.43 2.17 4.64
C THR A 197 -12.46 2.30 6.14
N LYS A 198 -13.63 2.14 6.79
CA LYS A 198 -13.75 2.10 8.26
C LYS A 198 -12.89 0.98 8.86
N THR A 199 -12.99 -0.22 8.31
CA THR A 199 -12.21 -1.38 8.77
C THR A 199 -10.70 -1.12 8.65
N ARG A 200 -10.25 -0.55 7.53
CA ARG A 200 -8.83 -0.22 7.33
C ARG A 200 -8.37 0.92 8.25
N ALA A 201 -9.20 1.93 8.49
CA ALA A 201 -8.91 3.03 9.39
C ALA A 201 -8.72 2.52 10.83
N GLU A 202 -9.62 1.65 11.32
CA GLU A 202 -9.49 1.02 12.65
C GLU A 202 -8.18 0.24 12.80
N GLN A 203 -7.81 -0.57 11.80
CA GLN A 203 -6.54 -1.31 11.78
C GLN A 203 -5.32 -0.37 11.80
N THR A 204 -5.40 0.72 11.04
CA THR A 204 -4.34 1.73 10.95
C THR A 204 -4.18 2.46 12.28
N CYS A 205 -5.27 2.92 12.88
CA CYS A 205 -5.27 3.54 14.20
C CYS A 205 -4.72 2.61 15.29
N ALA A 206 -5.09 1.32 15.28
CA ALA A 206 -4.58 0.34 16.23
C ALA A 206 -3.06 0.14 16.10
N ARG A 207 -2.53 0.09 14.87
CA ARG A 207 -1.09 0.03 14.63
C ARG A 207 -0.36 1.28 15.10
N TRP A 208 -0.93 2.46 14.84
CA TRP A 208 -0.37 3.72 15.29
C TRP A 208 -0.29 3.82 16.81
N ARG A 209 -1.37 3.50 17.53
CA ARG A 209 -1.37 3.46 19.00
C ARG A 209 -0.32 2.49 19.54
N SER A 210 -0.21 1.32 18.92
CA SER A 210 0.80 0.32 19.27
C SER A 210 2.23 0.84 19.06
N TYR A 211 2.47 1.61 17.99
CA TYR A 211 3.76 2.22 17.69
C TYR A 211 4.14 3.32 18.70
N GLU A 212 3.17 4.13 19.11
CA GLU A 212 3.36 5.20 20.11
C GLU A 212 3.48 4.68 21.55
N GLY A 213 3.35 3.37 21.77
CA GLY A 213 3.37 2.76 23.10
C GLY A 213 2.14 3.11 23.94
N ILE A 214 1.06 3.57 23.30
CA ILE A 214 -0.22 3.86 23.96
C ILE A 214 -1.00 2.55 24.05
N ASN A 215 -0.92 1.90 25.21
CA ASN A 215 -1.81 0.80 25.56
C ASN A 215 -3.02 1.38 26.29
N ASP A 216 -4.23 1.10 25.79
CA ASP A 216 -5.50 1.40 26.47
C ASP A 216 -5.60 0.68 27.83
#